data_AF-L1JJA8-F1
#
_entry.id   AF-L1JJA8-F1
#
_cell.length_a   1.000
_cell.length_b   1.000
_cell.length_c   1.000
_cell.angle_alpha   90.00
_cell.angle_beta   90.00
_cell.angle_gamma   90.00
#
_symmetry.space_group_name_H-M   'P 1'
#
loop_
_entity.id
_entity.type
_entity.pdbx_description
1 polymer ?
#
loop_
_entity_poly.entity_id
_entity_poly.type
_entity_poly.pdbx_seq_one_letter_code
_entity_poly.pdbx_strand_id
1 'polypeptide(L)'
;MASSIYIRRRRSSVLRNGFYQNSVELEKQLNDSVNKQLYEVKDAVINASYPSLFYSSQPIVTSLTRASVQAFFLVIAFLAWKETVQDYLHSTSHGIENSRRLRFTVIELEGEACAAVTNVNGVLLLLEGRPVMDGCVNHQQENSLIIECRESRRWNSWMLNHTRGTKFPVRFYLEDHDATEMRWKVVGSSSYMTYASRHIYFHGRFSPRSTEVGLHEFSNKPSCLQYLHMLHPLITGISMTTVAFCGMLGRELWGKKIMKFFGMSRFAVTCLLLGVELSLPPPNGDKSITYHAMLLANGVFTVCFLAKVKREELLASLVNTGVMLTLTAIVLAGYHHRGFLSPAISLGLYGIVILVFPVYVICYRVAISFQAHSLVLKDKQAYDEVWEAVAANSKEQILQLLESVDAVQETIEGDYLQYSKRDFQTSKKLEVNLDDLYDAAREVLPLLRSKVVQVASGSGGMLPVQIVDGGIHYMKIHHQSSLELFWVKWASLKSRRRSVEKIVRTYSGDVYKLTDVARQSIIFHDVEALVTCLRLLQQDPDIQIVRVKNRLDPDHASWQTAGYRDLMLKLRFVSKPWHTCELQCILWSFHQLKSCYGHQRYVEFRNILGT
;
A
#
# COMPACT_ATOMS: atom_id res chain seq x y z
N MET A 1 -54.41 59.37 1.24
CA MET A 1 -53.70 58.30 0.48
C MET A 1 -52.19 58.21 0.78
N ALA A 2 -51.48 59.29 1.12
CA ALA A 2 -50.03 59.25 1.41
C ALA A 2 -49.64 58.47 2.69
N SER A 3 -50.49 58.45 3.72
CA SER A 3 -50.26 57.73 4.99
C SER A 3 -50.41 56.20 4.90
N SER A 4 -51.19 55.71 3.94
CA SER A 4 -51.36 54.27 3.65
C SER A 4 -50.10 53.66 2.99
N ILE A 5 -49.42 54.44 2.15
CA ILE A 5 -48.21 54.00 1.43
C ILE A 5 -47.00 53.90 2.38
N TYR A 6 -46.92 54.76 3.40
CA TYR A 6 -45.82 54.77 4.37
C TYR A 6 -45.85 53.55 5.31
N ILE A 7 -47.05 53.13 5.75
CA ILE A 7 -47.23 51.94 6.60
C ILE A 7 -46.93 50.65 5.82
N ARG A 8 -47.23 50.60 4.51
CA ARG A 8 -46.93 49.44 3.65
C ARG A 8 -45.42 49.29 3.40
N ARG A 9 -44.66 50.39 3.28
CA ARG A 9 -43.18 50.34 3.16
C ARG A 9 -42.50 49.91 4.46
N ARG A 10 -42.99 50.33 5.64
CA ARG A 10 -42.41 49.89 6.94
C ARG A 10 -42.68 48.42 7.25
N ARG A 11 -43.85 47.88 6.90
CA ARG A 11 -44.11 46.43 7.02
C ARG A 11 -43.25 45.60 6.07
N SER A 12 -42.95 46.10 4.87
CA SER A 12 -42.04 45.44 3.91
C SER A 12 -40.58 45.40 4.39
N SER A 13 -40.09 46.38 5.15
CA SER A 13 -38.70 46.39 5.61
C SER A 13 -38.50 45.51 6.84
N VAL A 14 -39.47 45.48 7.74
CA VAL A 14 -39.43 44.62 8.95
C VAL A 14 -39.52 43.14 8.56
N LEU A 15 -40.36 42.78 7.58
CA LEU A 15 -40.44 41.40 7.07
C LEU A 15 -39.17 40.97 6.33
N ARG A 16 -38.49 41.88 5.60
CA ARG A 16 -37.20 41.56 4.96
C ARG A 16 -36.08 41.37 5.97
N ASN A 17 -36.02 42.19 7.03
CA ASN A 17 -35.00 42.05 8.06
C ASN A 17 -35.18 40.77 8.89
N GLY A 18 -36.43 40.36 9.19
CA GLY A 18 -36.71 39.09 9.85
C GLY A 18 -36.33 37.87 9.01
N PHE A 19 -36.60 37.91 7.70
CA PHE A 19 -36.16 36.83 6.78
C PHE A 19 -34.63 36.73 6.68
N TYR A 20 -33.93 37.86 6.68
CA TYR A 20 -32.47 37.88 6.58
C TYR A 20 -31.79 37.39 7.88
N GLN A 21 -32.32 37.76 9.05
CA GLN A 21 -31.81 37.22 10.32
C GLN A 21 -32.05 35.71 10.44
N ASN A 22 -33.25 35.24 10.06
CA ASN A 22 -33.56 33.82 10.06
C ASN A 22 -32.70 33.04 9.06
N SER A 23 -32.38 33.59 7.88
CA SER A 23 -31.52 32.91 6.90
C SER A 23 -30.08 32.78 7.38
N VAL A 24 -29.52 33.82 8.03
CA VAL A 24 -28.16 33.78 8.58
C VAL A 24 -28.06 32.80 9.74
N GLU A 25 -29.09 32.74 10.60
CA GLU A 25 -29.12 31.78 11.71
C GLU A 25 -29.29 30.34 11.21
N LEU A 26 -30.10 30.12 10.17
CA LEU A 26 -30.24 28.80 9.52
C LEU A 26 -28.94 28.35 8.84
N GLU A 27 -28.25 29.26 8.15
CA GLU A 27 -26.96 28.99 7.50
C GLU A 27 -25.88 28.67 8.54
N LYS A 28 -25.87 29.37 9.67
CA LYS A 28 -24.98 29.07 10.79
C LYS A 28 -25.28 27.69 11.40
N GLN A 29 -26.54 27.38 11.66
CA GLN A 29 -26.95 26.06 12.18
C GLN A 29 -26.60 24.92 11.20
N LEU A 30 -26.77 25.16 9.89
CA LEU A 30 -26.41 24.21 8.85
C LEU A 30 -24.89 24.00 8.82
N ASN A 31 -24.10 25.08 8.83
CA ASN A 31 -22.64 25.02 8.87
C ASN A 31 -22.13 24.33 10.14
N ASP A 32 -22.72 24.62 11.30
CA ASP A 32 -22.35 23.99 12.57
C ASP A 32 -22.69 22.48 12.56
N SER A 33 -23.83 22.09 11.98
CA SER A 33 -24.21 20.68 11.80
C SER A 33 -23.25 19.96 10.86
N VAL A 34 -22.93 20.55 9.71
CA VAL A 34 -21.98 20.00 8.73
C VAL A 34 -20.58 19.88 9.34
N ASN A 35 -20.11 20.91 10.06
CA ASN A 35 -18.83 20.90 10.74
C ASN A 35 -18.78 19.84 11.84
N LYS A 36 -19.87 19.66 12.61
CA LYS A 36 -19.98 18.61 13.61
C LYS A 36 -19.92 17.21 12.98
N GLN A 37 -20.64 16.98 11.89
CA GLN A 37 -20.60 15.71 11.16
C GLN A 37 -19.20 15.44 10.58
N LEU A 38 -18.56 16.45 9.98
CA LEU A 38 -17.18 16.36 9.49
C LEU A 38 -16.20 16.06 10.63
N TYR A 39 -16.39 16.68 11.80
CA TYR A 39 -15.58 16.42 12.98
C TYR A 39 -15.77 14.98 13.48
N GLU A 40 -17.00 14.48 13.55
CA GLU A 40 -17.29 13.08 13.94
C GLU A 40 -16.69 12.07 12.96
N VAL A 41 -16.76 12.34 11.66
CA VAL A 41 -16.12 11.51 10.62
C VAL A 41 -14.60 11.52 10.79
N LYS A 42 -14.02 12.72 10.95
CA LYS A 42 -12.58 12.90 11.12
C LYS A 42 -12.08 12.24 12.41
N ASP A 43 -12.79 12.41 13.51
CA ASP A 43 -12.52 11.76 14.80
C ASP A 43 -12.61 10.24 14.67
N ALA A 44 -13.64 9.71 14.02
CA ALA A 44 -13.79 8.27 13.78
C ALA A 44 -12.66 7.67 12.90
N VAL A 45 -12.15 8.45 11.94
CA VAL A 45 -11.00 8.09 11.09
C VAL A 45 -9.70 8.13 11.88
N ILE A 46 -9.46 9.20 12.64
CA ILE A 46 -8.24 9.38 13.46
C ILE A 46 -8.16 8.32 14.56
N ASN A 47 -9.29 8.04 15.21
CA ASN A 47 -9.41 7.04 16.27
C ASN A 47 -9.52 5.61 15.74
N ALA A 48 -9.50 5.40 14.41
CA ALA A 48 -9.28 4.08 13.88
C ALA A 48 -7.86 3.62 14.25
N SER A 49 -7.78 2.43 14.85
CA SER A 49 -6.55 1.88 15.41
C SER A 49 -5.44 1.72 14.34
N TYR A 50 -4.17 1.78 14.75
CA TYR A 50 -3.02 1.54 13.87
C TYR A 50 -3.10 0.25 13.02
N PRO A 51 -3.67 -0.87 13.50
CA PRO A 51 -3.74 -2.06 12.68
C PRO A 51 -4.83 -1.99 11.61
N SER A 52 -5.90 -1.23 11.83
CA SER A 52 -6.89 -0.95 10.79
C SER A 52 -6.26 -0.29 9.56
N LEU A 53 -5.07 0.32 9.66
CA LEU A 53 -4.33 0.85 8.52
C LEU A 53 -4.05 -0.21 7.47
N PHE A 54 -3.61 -1.41 7.88
CA PHE A 54 -3.19 -2.47 6.96
C PHE A 54 -4.33 -3.44 6.59
N TYR A 55 -5.41 -3.46 7.38
CA TYR A 55 -6.63 -4.18 7.06
C TYR A 55 -7.70 -3.30 6.40
N SER A 56 -7.44 -2.00 6.27
CA SER A 56 -8.32 -1.11 5.51
C SER A 56 -8.22 -1.45 4.04
N SER A 57 -9.35 -1.27 3.35
CA SER A 57 -9.44 -1.33 1.90
C SER A 57 -8.56 -0.30 1.14
N GLN A 58 -7.96 0.67 1.84
CA GLN A 58 -7.05 1.66 1.27
C GLN A 58 -5.74 1.79 2.07
N PRO A 59 -4.94 0.72 2.17
CA PRO A 59 -3.87 0.66 3.15
C PRO A 59 -2.79 1.73 2.96
N ILE A 60 -2.50 2.13 1.71
CA ILE A 60 -1.57 3.24 1.41
C ILE A 60 -2.10 4.56 1.95
N VAL A 61 -3.36 4.90 1.65
CA VAL A 61 -3.97 6.18 2.04
C VAL A 61 -4.00 6.27 3.56
N THR A 62 -4.46 5.20 4.21
CA THR A 62 -4.52 5.15 5.66
C THR A 62 -3.12 5.18 6.27
N SER A 63 -2.14 4.46 5.73
CA SER A 63 -0.75 4.46 6.25
C SER A 63 -0.09 5.84 6.15
N LEU A 64 -0.37 6.61 5.09
CA LEU A 64 0.17 7.96 4.91
C LEU A 64 -0.33 8.97 5.96
N THR A 65 -1.39 8.67 6.69
CA THR A 65 -1.84 9.50 7.83
C THR A 65 -0.87 9.46 9.02
N ARG A 66 0.08 8.51 9.05
CA ARG A 66 0.96 8.27 10.20
C ARG A 66 2.33 8.89 10.02
N ALA A 67 2.78 9.58 11.07
CA ALA A 67 4.08 10.24 11.10
C ALA A 67 5.27 9.29 10.89
N SER A 68 5.21 8.05 11.40
CA SER A 68 6.29 7.06 11.20
C SER A 68 6.44 6.64 9.74
N VAL A 69 5.33 6.48 9.01
CA VAL A 69 5.32 6.16 7.58
C VAL A 69 5.79 7.36 6.75
N GLN A 70 5.35 8.57 7.11
CA GLN A 70 5.83 9.81 6.49
C GLN A 70 7.35 9.97 6.68
N ALA A 71 7.86 9.74 7.90
CA ALA A 71 9.29 9.77 8.20
C ALA A 71 10.07 8.72 7.39
N PHE A 72 9.54 7.50 7.24
CA PHE A 72 10.13 6.48 6.38
C PHE A 72 10.29 6.96 4.92
N PHE A 73 9.24 7.56 4.34
CA PHE A 73 9.32 8.14 3.00
C PHE A 73 10.32 9.29 2.92
N LEU A 74 10.41 10.14 3.95
CA LEU A 74 11.41 11.21 4.01
C LEU A 74 12.84 10.67 4.11
N VAL A 75 13.07 9.56 4.82
CA VAL A 75 14.39 8.91 4.89
C VAL A 75 14.79 8.38 3.51
N ILE A 76 13.88 7.69 2.81
CA ILE A 76 14.14 7.23 1.44
C ILE A 76 14.40 8.42 0.51
N ALA A 77 13.60 9.48 0.63
CA ALA A 77 13.78 10.68 -0.15
C ALA A 77 15.16 11.32 0.09
N PHE A 78 15.58 11.44 1.34
CA PHE A 78 16.87 12.00 1.73
C PHE A 78 18.04 11.21 1.12
N LEU A 79 17.98 9.88 1.19
CA LEU A 79 19.00 9.04 0.57
C LEU A 79 19.06 9.28 -0.96
N ALA A 80 17.90 9.33 -1.62
CA ALA A 80 17.82 9.55 -3.06
C ALA A 80 18.33 10.95 -3.46
N TRP A 81 18.04 11.97 -2.64
CA TRP A 81 18.58 13.32 -2.83
C TRP A 81 20.09 13.36 -2.65
N LYS A 82 20.63 12.65 -1.65
CA LYS A 82 22.08 12.55 -1.46
C LYS A 82 22.77 11.96 -2.70
N GLU A 83 22.23 10.88 -3.27
CA GLU A 83 22.76 10.31 -4.52
C GLU A 83 22.67 11.30 -5.68
N THR A 84 21.53 11.96 -5.83
CA THR A 84 21.33 12.98 -6.89
C THR A 84 22.34 14.12 -6.78
N VAL A 85 22.61 14.62 -5.57
CA VAL A 85 23.60 15.68 -5.34
C VAL A 85 25.01 15.19 -5.65
N GLN A 86 25.35 13.95 -5.26
CA GLN A 86 26.65 13.35 -5.61
C GLN A 86 26.81 13.24 -7.12
N ASP A 87 25.77 12.78 -7.82
CA ASP A 87 25.79 12.66 -9.28
C ASP A 87 25.91 14.01 -9.98
N TYR A 88 25.18 15.00 -9.49
CA TYR A 88 25.24 16.37 -10.00
C TYR A 88 26.62 17.01 -9.78
N LEU A 89 27.22 16.86 -8.60
CA LEU A 89 28.55 17.39 -8.30
C LEU A 89 29.63 16.76 -9.19
N HIS A 90 29.54 15.46 -9.46
CA HIS A 90 30.46 14.78 -10.39
C HIS A 90 30.25 15.22 -11.85
N SER A 91 28.99 15.37 -12.27
CA SER A 91 28.68 15.83 -13.63
C SER A 91 29.16 17.27 -13.86
N THR A 92 28.93 18.17 -12.90
CA THR A 92 29.38 19.57 -12.96
C THR A 92 30.90 19.72 -12.87
N SER A 93 31.60 18.83 -12.17
CA SER A 93 33.06 18.80 -12.19
C SER A 93 33.64 18.31 -13.52
N HIS A 94 32.82 17.87 -14.49
CA HIS A 94 33.23 17.27 -15.76
C HIS A 94 34.18 16.06 -15.57
N GLY A 95 34.07 15.37 -14.42
CA GLY A 95 35.00 14.32 -14.02
C GLY A 95 36.44 14.80 -13.86
N ILE A 96 36.67 16.11 -13.66
CA ILE A 96 38.00 16.68 -13.49
C ILE A 96 38.54 16.29 -12.12
N GLU A 97 39.62 15.52 -12.12
CA GLU A 97 40.40 15.13 -10.95
C GLU A 97 41.71 15.93 -10.89
N ASN A 98 42.26 16.04 -9.69
CA ASN A 98 43.52 16.72 -9.41
C ASN A 98 44.51 15.68 -8.90
N SER A 99 45.46 15.27 -9.74
CA SER A 99 46.39 14.20 -9.37
C SER A 99 47.81 14.70 -9.47
N ARG A 100 48.60 14.34 -8.47
CA ARG A 100 50.05 14.62 -8.45
C ARG A 100 50.87 13.39 -8.78
N ARG A 101 50.41 12.21 -8.34
CA ARG A 101 51.09 10.93 -8.58
C ARG A 101 50.06 9.92 -9.04
N LEU A 102 50.27 9.37 -10.23
CA LEU A 102 49.46 8.28 -10.77
C LEU A 102 50.31 7.03 -10.89
N ARG A 103 49.66 5.87 -10.82
CA ARG A 103 50.28 4.57 -11.03
C ARG A 103 49.46 3.80 -12.04
N PHE A 104 50.06 3.47 -13.17
CA PHE A 104 49.48 2.60 -14.17
C PHE A 104 50.08 1.19 -14.02
N THR A 105 49.27 0.23 -13.59
CA THR A 105 49.72 -1.15 -13.30
C THR A 105 49.22 -2.09 -14.38
N VAL A 106 50.12 -2.78 -15.08
CA VAL A 106 49.76 -3.79 -16.10
C VAL A 106 49.60 -5.14 -15.41
N ILE A 107 48.46 -5.80 -15.64
CA ILE A 107 48.15 -7.13 -15.11
C ILE A 107 48.34 -8.19 -16.18
N GLU A 108 47.95 -7.90 -17.42
CA GLU A 108 47.98 -8.86 -18.52
C GLU A 108 48.25 -8.14 -19.84
N LEU A 109 49.15 -8.70 -20.65
CA LEU A 109 49.35 -8.31 -22.06
C LEU A 109 48.65 -9.30 -22.97
N GLU A 110 48.38 -8.89 -24.21
CA GLU A 110 47.83 -9.77 -25.23
C GLU A 110 48.70 -11.03 -25.40
N GLY A 111 48.14 -12.18 -25.01
CA GLY A 111 48.80 -13.49 -25.09
C GLY A 111 49.79 -13.83 -23.96
N GLU A 112 49.95 -12.99 -22.93
CA GLU A 112 50.87 -13.23 -21.80
C GLU A 112 50.30 -12.81 -20.45
N ALA A 113 50.38 -13.70 -19.45
CA ALA A 113 49.80 -13.52 -18.12
C ALA A 113 50.59 -12.60 -17.18
N CYS A 114 51.82 -12.22 -17.52
CA CYS A 114 52.65 -11.35 -16.70
C CYS A 114 53.63 -10.60 -17.59
N ALA A 115 53.66 -9.28 -17.45
CA ALA A 115 54.42 -8.43 -18.33
C ALA A 115 55.17 -7.36 -17.56
N ALA A 116 56.49 -7.32 -17.78
CA ALA A 116 57.24 -6.13 -17.49
C ALA A 116 56.63 -4.94 -18.26
N VAL A 117 56.53 -3.77 -17.62
CA VAL A 117 55.92 -2.54 -18.19
C VAL A 117 56.69 -1.98 -19.40
N THR A 118 57.76 -2.65 -19.84
CA THR A 118 58.67 -2.21 -20.90
C THR A 118 57.99 -1.92 -22.25
N ASN A 119 56.73 -2.32 -22.43
CA ASN A 119 55.98 -2.17 -23.68
C ASN A 119 54.97 -1.01 -23.69
N VAL A 120 54.86 -0.20 -22.63
CA VAL A 120 53.97 0.97 -22.58
C VAL A 120 54.79 2.25 -22.71
N ASN A 121 54.76 2.88 -23.89
CA ASN A 121 55.55 4.11 -24.17
C ASN A 121 55.15 5.30 -23.31
N GLY A 122 53.89 5.35 -22.87
CA GLY A 122 53.42 6.39 -21.98
C GLY A 122 51.92 6.34 -21.78
N VAL A 123 51.51 6.70 -20.58
CA VAL A 123 50.13 7.06 -20.27
C VAL A 123 50.07 8.59 -20.26
N LEU A 124 49.17 9.14 -21.07
CA LEU A 124 48.98 10.59 -21.20
C LEU A 124 47.72 10.99 -20.46
N LEU A 125 47.82 11.98 -19.59
CA LEU A 125 46.66 12.63 -18.99
C LEU A 125 46.13 13.69 -19.93
N LEU A 126 44.82 13.77 -20.03
CA LEU A 126 44.09 14.67 -20.90
C LEU A 126 43.15 15.54 -20.06
N LEU A 127 43.08 16.83 -20.39
CA LEU A 127 42.07 17.77 -19.93
C LEU A 127 41.32 18.28 -21.15
N GLU A 128 40.03 17.95 -21.23
CA GLU A 128 39.17 18.32 -22.36
C GLU A 128 39.73 17.85 -23.72
N GLY A 129 40.36 16.66 -23.74
CA GLY A 129 40.97 16.07 -24.93
C GLY A 129 42.35 16.61 -25.27
N ARG A 130 42.93 17.51 -24.45
CA ARG A 130 44.29 18.04 -24.62
C ARG A 130 45.26 17.43 -23.61
N PRO A 131 46.46 16.98 -24.02
CA PRO A 131 47.44 16.42 -23.10
C PRO A 131 47.94 17.47 -22.09
N VAL A 132 48.07 17.08 -20.81
CA VAL A 132 48.48 17.94 -19.69
C VAL A 132 49.74 17.45 -18.97
N MET A 133 50.63 16.77 -19.69
CA MET A 133 51.79 16.05 -19.14
C MET A 133 53.05 16.90 -18.90
N ASP A 134 52.97 18.23 -19.10
CA ASP A 134 54.12 19.12 -18.92
C ASP A 134 54.66 19.04 -17.48
N GLY A 135 55.94 18.68 -17.36
CA GLY A 135 56.62 18.57 -16.06
C GLY A 135 56.27 17.31 -15.25
N CYS A 136 55.70 16.28 -15.87
CA CYS A 136 55.55 14.95 -15.28
C CYS A 136 56.71 14.04 -15.66
N VAL A 137 57.19 13.24 -14.70
CA VAL A 137 58.28 12.28 -14.87
C VAL A 137 57.74 10.87 -14.71
N ASN A 138 58.13 10.00 -15.64
CA ASN A 138 57.75 8.60 -15.62
C ASN A 138 58.83 7.79 -14.88
N HIS A 139 58.42 7.11 -13.82
CA HIS A 139 59.24 6.17 -13.06
C HIS A 139 58.73 4.76 -13.32
N GLN A 140 59.53 3.95 -14.01
CA GLN A 140 59.20 2.56 -14.26
C GLN A 140 59.54 1.72 -13.02
N GLN A 141 58.55 0.97 -12.51
CA GLN A 141 58.69 -0.08 -11.51
C GLN A 141 58.20 -1.39 -12.14
N GLU A 142 58.74 -2.55 -11.74
CA GLU A 142 58.54 -3.88 -12.36
C GLU A 142 57.26 -4.01 -13.23
N ASN A 143 56.10 -3.94 -12.58
CA ASN A 143 54.77 -4.11 -13.20
C ASN A 143 53.92 -2.82 -13.21
N SER A 144 54.50 -1.66 -12.87
CA SER A 144 53.79 -0.37 -12.90
C SER A 144 54.59 0.82 -13.42
N LEU A 145 53.93 1.71 -14.14
CA LEU A 145 54.44 3.03 -14.52
C LEU A 145 53.92 4.07 -13.52
N ILE A 146 54.79 4.65 -12.72
CA ILE A 146 54.44 5.77 -11.84
C ILE A 146 54.68 7.08 -12.59
N ILE A 147 53.64 7.90 -12.69
CA ILE A 147 53.68 9.23 -13.29
C ILE A 147 53.68 10.24 -12.14
N GLU A 148 54.79 10.93 -11.95
CA GLU A 148 54.92 11.93 -10.89
C GLU A 148 55.03 13.33 -11.49
N CYS A 149 54.02 14.16 -11.24
CA CYS A 149 53.98 15.54 -11.70
C CYS A 149 54.54 16.48 -10.62
N ARG A 150 55.32 17.48 -11.05
CA ARG A 150 55.89 18.50 -10.13
C ARG A 150 54.81 19.19 -9.31
N GLU A 151 53.67 19.48 -9.95
CA GLU A 151 52.48 20.08 -9.37
C GLU A 151 51.26 19.18 -9.63
N SER A 152 50.20 19.35 -8.84
CA SER A 152 48.93 18.67 -9.11
C SER A 152 48.37 19.12 -10.46
N ARG A 153 48.02 18.17 -11.32
CA ARG A 153 47.47 18.43 -12.65
C ARG A 153 45.98 18.08 -12.67
N ARG A 154 45.21 18.96 -13.32
CA ARG A 154 43.80 18.76 -13.63
C ARG A 154 43.68 17.87 -14.85
N TRP A 155 42.92 16.79 -14.76
CA TRP A 155 42.65 15.89 -15.89
C TRP A 155 41.25 15.30 -15.77
N ASN A 156 40.63 14.96 -16.89
CA ASN A 156 39.34 14.27 -16.94
C ASN A 156 39.29 13.13 -17.97
N SER A 157 40.37 12.94 -18.71
CA SER A 157 40.55 11.75 -19.52
C SER A 157 42.01 11.29 -19.45
N TRP A 158 42.25 10.04 -19.82
CA TRP A 158 43.60 9.53 -19.98
C TRP A 158 43.68 8.67 -21.23
N MET A 159 44.89 8.50 -21.73
CA MET A 159 45.14 7.88 -23.01
C MET A 159 46.38 6.99 -22.93
N LEU A 160 46.27 5.81 -23.52
CA LEU A 160 47.38 4.88 -23.61
C LEU A 160 48.06 5.02 -24.97
N ASN A 161 49.32 5.44 -24.97
CA ASN A 161 50.15 5.44 -26.18
C ASN A 161 50.93 4.12 -26.24
N HIS A 162 50.75 3.36 -27.32
CA HIS A 162 51.41 2.08 -27.54
C HIS A 162 52.24 2.11 -28.83
N THR A 163 53.38 1.42 -28.84
CA THR A 163 54.18 1.28 -30.05
C THR A 163 53.53 0.28 -31.00
N ARG A 164 53.63 0.53 -32.30
CA ARG A 164 53.30 -0.48 -33.30
C ARG A 164 54.22 -1.70 -33.12
N GLY A 165 53.63 -2.89 -33.00
CA GLY A 165 54.37 -4.15 -32.89
C GLY A 165 54.68 -4.62 -31.45
N THR A 166 54.32 -3.85 -30.41
CA THR A 166 54.38 -4.32 -29.02
C THR A 166 53.07 -4.95 -28.57
N LYS A 167 53.14 -5.97 -27.70
CA LYS A 167 51.94 -6.58 -27.10
C LYS A 167 51.15 -5.54 -26.32
N PHE A 168 49.83 -5.51 -26.53
CA PHE A 168 48.95 -4.50 -25.95
C PHE A 168 48.51 -4.88 -24.53
N PRO A 169 48.41 -3.93 -23.57
CA PRO A 169 47.88 -4.21 -22.24
C PRO A 169 46.38 -4.49 -22.31
N VAL A 170 46.00 -5.76 -22.15
CA VAL A 170 44.60 -6.20 -22.15
C VAL A 170 44.00 -6.16 -20.75
N ARG A 171 44.79 -6.21 -19.68
CA ARG A 171 44.29 -6.02 -18.31
C ARG A 171 45.20 -5.10 -17.53
N PHE A 172 44.66 -4.03 -16.94
CA PHE A 172 45.46 -3.02 -16.24
C PHE A 172 44.60 -2.18 -15.27
N TYR A 173 45.28 -1.40 -14.42
CA TYR A 173 44.72 -0.37 -13.55
C TYR A 173 45.41 0.97 -13.74
N LEU A 174 44.66 2.04 -13.53
CA LEU A 174 45.19 3.37 -13.26
C LEU A 174 44.75 3.75 -11.85
N GLU A 175 45.71 4.06 -10.99
CA GLU A 175 45.50 4.46 -9.61
C GLU A 175 46.01 5.89 -9.39
N ASP A 176 45.27 6.71 -8.66
CA ASP A 176 45.69 8.01 -8.16
C ASP A 176 46.10 7.93 -6.70
N HIS A 177 47.18 8.62 -6.34
CA HIS A 177 47.65 8.70 -4.97
C HIS A 177 46.93 9.82 -4.23
N ASP A 178 45.99 9.45 -3.37
CA ASP A 178 45.37 10.40 -2.46
C ASP A 178 46.39 10.82 -1.38
N ALA A 179 46.86 12.06 -1.47
CA ALA A 179 47.82 12.61 -0.52
C ALA A 179 47.23 12.80 0.89
N THR A 180 45.92 12.96 1.02
CA THR A 180 45.26 13.13 2.31
C THR A 180 45.09 11.80 3.04
N GLU A 181 44.77 10.74 2.31
CA GLU A 181 44.53 9.41 2.86
C GLU A 181 45.76 8.49 2.78
N MET A 182 46.85 8.96 2.14
CA MET A 182 48.09 8.23 1.92
C MET A 182 47.87 6.86 1.29
N ARG A 183 46.92 6.76 0.34
CA ARG A 183 46.53 5.51 -0.32
C ARG A 183 46.33 5.69 -1.81
N TRP A 184 46.55 4.60 -2.55
CA TRP A 184 46.24 4.52 -3.97
C TRP A 184 44.75 4.20 -4.17
N LYS A 185 44.07 4.99 -4.98
CA LYS A 185 42.66 4.84 -5.34
C LYS A 185 42.58 4.53 -6.84
N VAL A 186 41.83 3.51 -7.23
CA VAL A 186 41.64 3.20 -8.65
C VAL A 186 40.79 4.30 -9.31
N VAL A 187 41.32 4.88 -10.38
CA VAL A 187 40.70 5.94 -11.21
C VAL A 187 40.60 5.53 -12.70
N GLY A 188 41.04 4.32 -13.05
CA GLY A 188 40.92 3.75 -14.39
C GLY A 188 41.19 2.23 -14.40
N SER A 189 40.67 1.53 -15.42
CA SER A 189 40.91 0.09 -15.64
C SER A 189 40.70 -0.31 -17.10
N SER A 190 41.25 -1.46 -17.49
CA SER A 190 40.99 -2.15 -18.77
C SER A 190 39.52 -2.50 -18.99
N SER A 191 38.75 -2.60 -17.93
CA SER A 191 37.29 -2.74 -17.99
C SER A 191 36.67 -1.94 -16.87
N TYR A 192 35.63 -1.20 -17.21
CA TYR A 192 34.86 -0.43 -16.27
C TYR A 192 33.40 -0.44 -16.68
N MET A 193 32.52 -0.22 -15.72
CA MET A 193 31.11 0.09 -15.94
C MET A 193 30.86 1.43 -15.30
N THR A 194 30.16 2.30 -16.01
CA THR A 194 29.68 3.55 -15.45
C THR A 194 28.33 3.27 -14.82
N TYR A 195 28.22 3.43 -13.51
CA TYR A 195 26.94 3.37 -12.81
C TYR A 195 26.73 4.68 -12.07
N ALA A 196 25.73 5.45 -12.51
CA ALA A 196 25.56 6.84 -12.08
C ALA A 196 26.85 7.65 -12.29
N SER A 197 27.24 8.50 -11.34
CA SER A 197 28.51 9.25 -11.38
C SER A 197 29.76 8.46 -11.01
N ARG A 198 29.67 7.13 -10.88
CA ARG A 198 30.79 6.32 -10.39
C ARG A 198 31.22 5.33 -11.45
N HIS A 199 32.52 5.35 -11.73
CA HIS A 199 33.15 4.30 -12.50
C HIS A 199 33.44 3.11 -11.58
N ILE A 200 32.87 1.97 -11.93
CA ILE A 200 33.10 0.69 -11.28
C ILE A 200 34.14 -0.04 -12.12
N TYR A 201 35.36 -0.13 -11.61
CA TYR A 201 36.48 -0.75 -12.31
C TYR A 201 36.55 -2.26 -12.07
N PHE A 202 36.73 -3.06 -13.13
CA PHE A 202 36.84 -4.51 -13.09
C PHE A 202 38.14 -5.01 -13.70
N HIS A 203 38.54 -6.23 -13.35
CA HIS A 203 39.58 -6.99 -14.06
C HIS A 203 39.08 -7.58 -15.39
N GLY A 204 38.30 -6.89 -16.20
CA GLY A 204 37.94 -7.39 -17.54
C GLY A 204 39.11 -7.28 -18.51
N ARG A 205 39.13 -8.12 -19.55
CA ARG A 205 40.08 -7.95 -20.67
C ARG A 205 39.56 -6.84 -21.59
N PHE A 206 40.35 -5.81 -21.78
CA PHE A 206 40.17 -4.82 -22.84
C PHE A 206 40.44 -5.49 -24.18
N SER A 207 39.51 -5.33 -25.12
CA SER A 207 39.66 -5.81 -26.49
C SER A 207 39.82 -4.60 -27.40
N PRO A 208 41.03 -4.33 -27.92
CA PRO A 208 41.22 -3.26 -28.88
C PRO A 208 40.42 -3.61 -30.15
N ARG A 209 39.38 -2.82 -30.46
CA ARG A 209 38.49 -3.08 -31.61
C ARG A 209 39.04 -2.61 -32.97
N SER A 210 40.31 -2.22 -33.08
CA SER A 210 40.92 -1.86 -34.36
C SER A 210 42.43 -2.10 -34.35
N THR A 211 42.93 -2.75 -35.39
CA THR A 211 44.34 -3.07 -35.68
C THR A 211 45.18 -1.86 -36.12
N GLU A 212 44.66 -0.64 -36.02
CA GLU A 212 45.41 0.57 -36.31
C GLU A 212 45.94 1.21 -35.03
N VAL A 213 47.12 1.84 -35.15
CA VAL A 213 47.78 2.63 -34.11
C VAL A 213 46.76 3.61 -33.52
N GLY A 214 46.19 3.21 -32.39
CA GLY A 214 44.97 3.80 -31.87
C GLY A 214 45.22 4.51 -30.55
N LEU A 215 44.99 5.82 -30.56
CA LEU A 215 44.81 6.61 -29.34
C LEU A 215 43.48 6.18 -28.72
N HIS A 216 43.53 5.53 -27.56
CA HIS A 216 42.32 5.18 -26.81
C HIS A 216 42.10 6.22 -25.72
N GLU A 217 41.17 7.14 -25.95
CA GLU A 217 40.73 8.09 -24.93
C GLU A 217 39.71 7.45 -23.99
N PHE A 218 40.03 7.46 -22.69
CA PHE A 218 39.12 7.10 -21.63
C PHE A 218 38.62 8.37 -20.98
N SER A 219 37.38 8.74 -21.28
CA SER A 219 36.77 9.99 -20.81
C SER A 219 35.91 9.76 -19.57
N ASN A 220 36.19 10.54 -18.52
CA ASN A 220 35.31 10.68 -17.35
C ASN A 220 34.21 11.72 -17.59
N LYS A 221 34.09 12.29 -18.81
CA LYS A 221 33.01 13.23 -19.11
C LYS A 221 31.65 12.53 -19.00
N PRO A 222 30.65 13.19 -18.42
CA PRO A 222 29.35 12.57 -18.28
C PRO A 222 28.69 12.31 -19.63
N SER A 223 28.40 11.03 -19.88
CA SER A 223 27.65 10.62 -21.07
C SER A 223 26.16 10.94 -20.90
N CYS A 224 25.41 10.98 -22.00
CA CYS A 224 23.93 11.10 -21.96
C CYS A 224 23.30 10.06 -21.01
N LEU A 225 23.88 8.86 -20.97
CA LEU A 225 23.49 7.78 -20.07
C LEU A 225 23.69 8.14 -18.59
N GLN A 226 24.76 8.86 -18.23
CA GLN A 226 24.96 9.32 -16.85
C GLN A 226 23.86 10.32 -16.41
N TYR A 227 23.41 11.20 -17.31
CA TYR A 227 22.28 12.08 -17.00
C TYR A 227 20.98 11.30 -16.79
N LEU A 228 20.75 10.23 -17.57
CA LEU A 228 19.61 9.33 -17.36
C LEU A 228 19.72 8.60 -16.00
N HIS A 229 20.91 8.18 -15.59
CA HIS A 229 21.12 7.60 -14.26
C HIS A 229 20.82 8.60 -13.14
N MET A 230 21.18 9.88 -13.28
CA MET A 230 20.88 10.94 -12.31
C MET A 230 19.38 11.23 -12.20
N LEU A 231 18.61 11.07 -13.29
CA LEU A 231 17.16 11.28 -13.27
C LEU A 231 16.44 10.28 -12.34
N HIS A 232 16.93 9.05 -12.22
CA HIS A 232 16.29 8.01 -11.42
C HIS A 232 16.23 8.34 -9.89
N PRO A 233 17.35 8.65 -9.19
CA PRO A 233 17.31 9.07 -7.80
C PRO A 233 16.64 10.43 -7.64
N LEU A 234 16.72 11.34 -8.62
CA LEU A 234 16.02 12.63 -8.58
C LEU A 234 14.50 12.45 -8.53
N ILE A 235 13.95 11.67 -9.48
CA ILE A 235 12.52 11.35 -9.53
C ILE A 235 12.08 10.64 -8.25
N THR A 236 12.92 9.73 -7.75
CA THR A 236 12.66 9.03 -6.47
C THR A 236 12.61 10.02 -5.31
N GLY A 237 13.59 10.91 -5.17
CA GLY A 237 13.64 11.95 -4.13
C GLY A 237 12.42 12.86 -4.15
N ILE A 238 12.08 13.41 -5.32
CA ILE A 238 10.88 14.26 -5.50
C ILE A 238 9.61 13.50 -5.13
N SER A 239 9.45 12.28 -5.64
CA SER A 239 8.23 11.49 -5.43
C SER A 239 8.01 11.16 -3.96
N MET A 240 9.03 10.65 -3.26
CA MET A 240 8.92 10.23 -1.87
C MET A 240 8.73 11.43 -0.94
N THR A 241 9.41 12.55 -1.22
CA THR A 241 9.20 13.82 -0.52
C THR A 241 7.74 14.26 -0.65
N THR A 242 7.23 14.33 -1.89
CA THR A 242 5.87 14.80 -2.17
C THR A 242 4.81 13.90 -1.54
N VAL A 243 5.02 12.58 -1.56
CA VAL A 243 4.13 11.59 -0.92
C VAL A 243 4.09 11.80 0.59
N ALA A 244 5.23 11.99 1.25
CA ALA A 244 5.30 12.27 2.67
C ALA A 244 4.56 13.57 3.05
N PHE A 245 4.83 14.66 2.32
CA PHE A 245 4.14 15.95 2.54
C PHE A 245 2.64 15.88 2.29
N CYS A 246 2.20 15.13 1.27
CA CYS A 246 0.78 14.89 1.05
C CYS A 246 0.14 14.19 2.26
N GLY A 247 0.83 13.24 2.88
CA GLY A 247 0.40 12.65 4.16
C GLY A 247 0.29 13.68 5.28
N MET A 248 1.33 14.51 5.47
CA MET A 248 1.35 15.54 6.52
C MET A 248 0.24 16.59 6.36
N LEU A 249 -0.16 16.88 5.11
CA LEU A 249 -1.20 17.85 4.78
C LEU A 249 -2.63 17.27 4.76
N GLY A 250 -2.82 15.99 5.11
CA GLY A 250 -4.14 15.35 5.04
C GLY A 250 -4.64 15.14 3.60
N ARG A 251 -3.71 14.96 2.64
CA ARG A 251 -3.98 14.77 1.21
C ARG A 251 -3.48 13.41 0.73
N GLU A 252 -3.77 12.36 1.47
CA GLU A 252 -3.23 11.01 1.28
C GLU A 252 -3.70 10.38 -0.05
N LEU A 253 -4.91 10.70 -0.51
CA LEU A 253 -5.41 10.29 -1.84
C LEU A 253 -4.55 10.87 -2.97
N TRP A 254 -4.11 12.12 -2.83
CA TRP A 254 -3.17 12.73 -3.77
C TRP A 254 -1.80 12.07 -3.67
N GLY A 255 -1.31 11.82 -2.45
CA GLY A 255 -0.09 11.06 -2.21
C GLY A 255 -0.10 9.71 -2.94
N LYS A 256 -1.19 8.94 -2.86
CA LYS A 256 -1.35 7.67 -3.60
C LYS A 256 -1.29 7.86 -5.12
N LYS A 257 -1.97 8.87 -5.67
CA LYS A 257 -1.95 9.16 -7.11
C LYS A 257 -0.54 9.55 -7.59
N ILE A 258 0.14 10.40 -6.82
CA ILE A 258 1.52 10.85 -7.05
C ILE A 258 2.49 9.68 -7.02
N MET A 259 2.37 8.80 -6.02
CA MET A 259 3.18 7.58 -5.93
C MET A 259 2.99 6.68 -7.15
N LYS A 260 1.75 6.50 -7.62
CA LYS A 260 1.46 5.74 -8.84
C LYS A 260 2.07 6.39 -10.08
N PHE A 261 1.90 7.71 -10.24
CA PHE A 261 2.45 8.46 -11.37
C PHE A 261 3.97 8.33 -11.43
N PHE A 262 4.67 8.64 -10.34
CA PHE A 262 6.12 8.56 -10.29
C PHE A 262 6.65 7.12 -10.35
N GLY A 263 5.90 6.13 -9.87
CA GLY A 263 6.21 4.73 -10.09
C GLY A 263 6.24 4.39 -11.60
N MET A 264 5.27 4.88 -12.37
CA MET A 264 5.26 4.73 -13.84
C MET A 264 6.40 5.52 -14.50
N SER A 265 6.69 6.74 -14.04
CA SER A 265 7.80 7.54 -14.58
C SER A 265 9.15 6.87 -14.34
N ARG A 266 9.38 6.36 -13.12
CA ARG A 266 10.58 5.61 -12.76
C ARG A 266 10.72 4.37 -13.62
N PHE A 267 9.63 3.64 -13.86
CA PHE A 267 9.62 2.50 -14.77
C PHE A 267 10.07 2.88 -16.18
N ALA A 268 9.50 3.96 -16.73
CA ALA A 268 9.85 4.43 -18.07
C ALA A 268 11.34 4.79 -18.17
N VAL A 269 11.91 5.47 -17.15
CA VAL A 269 13.35 5.77 -17.10
C VAL A 269 14.18 4.50 -17.03
N THR A 270 13.79 3.50 -16.23
CA THR A 270 14.49 2.21 -16.16
C THR A 270 14.45 1.47 -17.51
N CYS A 271 13.32 1.48 -18.22
CA CYS A 271 13.21 0.90 -19.56
C CYS A 271 14.06 1.64 -20.59
N LEU A 272 14.12 2.97 -20.53
CA LEU A 272 14.98 3.78 -21.38
C LEU A 272 16.45 3.47 -21.11
N LEU A 273 16.87 3.41 -19.84
CA LEU A 273 18.22 3.01 -19.44
C LEU A 273 18.56 1.63 -19.98
N LEU A 274 17.69 0.64 -19.77
CA LEU A 274 17.87 -0.72 -20.29
C LEU A 274 17.97 -0.74 -21.82
N GLY A 275 17.13 0.02 -22.53
CA GLY A 275 17.14 0.10 -23.99
C GLY A 275 18.42 0.75 -24.54
N VAL A 276 18.92 1.82 -23.90
CA VAL A 276 20.19 2.45 -24.26
C VAL A 276 21.35 1.49 -24.01
N GLU A 277 21.39 0.82 -22.85
CA GLU A 277 22.44 -0.15 -22.50
C GLU A 277 22.46 -1.35 -23.47
N LEU A 278 21.29 -1.93 -23.78
CA LEU A 278 21.18 -3.03 -24.75
C LEU A 278 21.57 -2.61 -26.18
N SER A 279 21.47 -1.31 -26.50
CA SER A 279 21.87 -0.78 -27.81
C SER A 279 23.38 -0.53 -27.89
N LEU A 280 24.06 -0.40 -26.74
CA LEU A 280 25.52 -0.32 -26.70
C LEU A 280 26.09 -1.73 -26.96
N PRO A 281 27.16 -1.85 -27.76
CA PRO A 281 27.80 -3.15 -27.95
C PRO A 281 28.20 -3.69 -26.58
N PRO A 282 27.87 -4.96 -26.26
CA PRO A 282 28.15 -5.51 -24.94
C PRO A 282 29.64 -5.32 -24.65
N PRO A 283 30.01 -4.76 -23.48
CA PRO A 283 31.42 -4.67 -23.12
C PRO A 283 31.97 -6.09 -23.16
N ASN A 284 33.03 -6.30 -23.96
CA ASN A 284 33.60 -7.63 -24.22
C ASN A 284 33.96 -8.30 -22.88
N GLY A 285 33.14 -9.26 -22.42
CA GLY A 285 33.36 -10.05 -21.21
C GLY A 285 32.06 -10.57 -20.55
N ASP A 286 32.13 -11.74 -19.91
CA ASP A 286 31.00 -12.44 -19.24
C ASP A 286 30.25 -11.59 -18.21
N LYS A 287 30.88 -10.53 -17.69
CA LYS A 287 30.32 -9.66 -16.64
C LYS A 287 29.23 -8.71 -17.15
N SER A 288 29.16 -8.46 -18.46
CA SER A 288 28.06 -7.73 -19.10
C SER A 288 26.71 -8.42 -18.88
N ILE A 289 26.67 -9.75 -18.98
CA ILE A 289 25.44 -10.55 -18.93
C ILE A 289 24.78 -10.43 -17.55
N THR A 290 25.57 -10.46 -16.47
CA THR A 290 25.06 -10.32 -15.10
C THR A 290 24.40 -8.96 -14.88
N TYR A 291 25.02 -7.87 -15.37
CA TYR A 291 24.46 -6.53 -15.25
C TYR A 291 23.15 -6.37 -16.03
N HIS A 292 23.11 -6.83 -17.27
CA HIS A 292 21.90 -6.82 -18.10
C HIS A 292 20.77 -7.66 -17.48
N ALA A 293 21.10 -8.82 -16.88
CA ALA A 293 20.14 -9.64 -16.16
C ALA A 293 19.58 -8.91 -14.92
N MET A 294 20.39 -8.13 -14.21
CA MET A 294 19.95 -7.34 -13.05
C MET A 294 19.05 -6.15 -13.45
N LEU A 295 19.39 -5.44 -14.53
CA LEU A 295 18.55 -4.39 -15.10
C LEU A 295 17.22 -4.93 -15.62
N LEU A 296 17.25 -6.07 -16.32
CA LEU A 296 16.05 -6.77 -16.77
C LEU A 296 15.19 -7.22 -15.59
N ALA A 297 15.78 -7.79 -14.54
CA ALA A 297 15.07 -8.17 -13.32
C ALA A 297 14.40 -6.97 -12.65
N ASN A 298 15.09 -5.83 -12.56
CA ASN A 298 14.52 -4.57 -12.06
C ASN A 298 13.37 -4.06 -12.93
N GLY A 299 13.50 -4.14 -14.26
CA GLY A 299 12.46 -3.76 -15.21
C GLY A 299 11.21 -4.63 -15.08
N VAL A 300 11.36 -5.95 -15.18
CA VAL A 300 10.27 -6.93 -15.00
C VAL A 300 9.60 -6.76 -13.64
N PHE A 301 10.39 -6.55 -12.58
CA PHE A 301 9.85 -6.32 -11.24
C PHE A 301 9.00 -5.04 -11.17
N THR A 302 9.45 -3.95 -11.79
CA THR A 302 8.69 -2.70 -11.83
C THR A 302 7.39 -2.87 -12.62
N VAL A 303 7.37 -3.66 -13.70
CA VAL A 303 6.13 -4.05 -14.40
C VAL A 303 5.21 -4.83 -13.47
N CYS A 304 5.73 -5.87 -12.81
CA CYS A 304 4.96 -6.70 -11.88
C CYS A 304 4.39 -5.85 -10.73
N PHE A 305 5.17 -4.90 -10.20
CA PHE A 305 4.70 -3.92 -9.23
C PHE A 305 3.54 -3.11 -9.78
N LEU A 306 3.70 -2.44 -10.92
CA LEU A 306 2.67 -1.60 -11.52
C LEU A 306 1.40 -2.36 -11.91
N ALA A 307 1.54 -3.61 -12.35
CA ALA A 307 0.42 -4.50 -12.66
C ALA A 307 -0.35 -4.93 -11.40
N LYS A 308 0.36 -5.15 -10.28
CA LYS A 308 -0.20 -5.64 -9.01
C LYS A 308 -0.65 -4.53 -8.04
N VAL A 309 -0.28 -3.27 -8.27
CA VAL A 309 -0.71 -2.07 -7.49
C VAL A 309 -2.24 -1.90 -7.43
N LYS A 310 -3.03 -2.68 -8.19
CA LYS A 310 -4.49 -2.74 -8.05
C LYS A 310 -4.98 -3.40 -6.75
N ARG A 311 -4.14 -4.15 -6.03
CA ARG A 311 -4.47 -4.79 -4.74
C ARG A 311 -3.44 -4.46 -3.66
N GLU A 312 -3.81 -4.76 -2.41
CA GLU A 312 -3.18 -4.47 -1.11
C GLU A 312 -1.71 -4.96 -0.93
N GLU A 313 -0.99 -5.25 -2.02
CA GLU A 313 0.34 -5.86 -2.06
C GLU A 313 1.50 -4.84 -1.93
N LEU A 314 1.26 -3.64 -1.39
CA LEU A 314 2.33 -2.66 -1.13
C LEU A 314 3.47 -3.29 -0.31
N LEU A 315 3.10 -4.05 0.72
CA LEU A 315 4.04 -4.73 1.60
C LEU A 315 4.88 -5.76 0.84
N ALA A 316 4.24 -6.60 0.03
CA ALA A 316 4.94 -7.59 -0.81
C ALA A 316 5.88 -6.92 -1.80
N SER A 317 5.48 -5.77 -2.36
CA SER A 317 6.36 -4.98 -3.22
C SER A 317 7.57 -4.44 -2.46
N LEU A 318 7.39 -3.85 -1.28
CA LEU A 318 8.51 -3.33 -0.47
C LEU A 318 9.47 -4.46 -0.07
N VAL A 319 8.95 -5.62 0.36
CA VAL A 319 9.76 -6.81 0.65
C VAL A 319 10.56 -7.21 -0.59
N ASN A 320 9.91 -7.43 -1.73
CA ASN A 320 10.60 -7.87 -2.94
C ASN A 320 11.63 -6.83 -3.40
N THR A 321 11.31 -5.54 -3.35
CA THR A 321 12.25 -4.45 -3.70
C THR A 321 13.47 -4.50 -2.79
N GLY A 322 13.25 -4.59 -1.48
CA GLY A 322 14.31 -4.62 -0.50
C GLY A 322 15.19 -5.88 -0.61
N VAL A 323 14.59 -7.05 -0.81
CA VAL A 323 15.32 -8.32 -1.03
C VAL A 323 16.17 -8.20 -2.29
N MET A 324 15.61 -7.72 -3.39
CA MET A 324 16.34 -7.62 -4.66
C MET A 324 17.50 -6.62 -4.60
N LEU A 325 17.30 -5.45 -3.96
CA LEU A 325 18.39 -4.49 -3.74
C LEU A 325 19.50 -5.07 -2.86
N THR A 326 19.13 -5.87 -1.86
CA THR A 326 20.10 -6.54 -0.97
C THR A 326 20.86 -7.65 -1.69
N LEU A 327 20.17 -8.50 -2.47
CA LEU A 327 20.81 -9.52 -3.29
C LEU A 327 21.73 -8.90 -4.35
N THR A 328 21.29 -7.80 -4.97
CA THR A 328 22.08 -6.99 -5.91
C THR A 328 23.35 -6.49 -5.23
N ALA A 329 23.23 -5.95 -4.02
CA ALA A 329 24.38 -5.52 -3.23
C ALA A 329 25.33 -6.68 -2.91
N ILE A 330 24.83 -7.85 -2.55
CA ILE A 330 25.65 -9.06 -2.26
C ILE A 330 26.41 -9.51 -3.52
N VAL A 331 25.72 -9.58 -4.66
CA VAL A 331 26.34 -9.91 -5.96
C VAL A 331 27.43 -8.90 -6.29
N LEU A 332 27.16 -7.60 -6.15
CA LEU A 332 28.14 -6.53 -6.37
C LEU A 332 29.31 -6.56 -5.37
N ALA A 333 29.08 -6.98 -4.13
CA ALA A 333 30.12 -7.13 -3.11
C ALA A 333 31.07 -8.31 -3.40
N GLY A 334 30.58 -9.36 -4.08
CA GLY A 334 31.40 -10.48 -4.55
C GLY A 334 32.37 -10.11 -5.67
N TYR A 335 32.17 -8.97 -6.35
CA TYR A 335 33.16 -8.43 -7.28
C TYR A 335 34.20 -7.63 -6.49
N HIS A 336 35.48 -8.04 -6.58
CA HIS A 336 36.60 -7.30 -5.98
C HIS A 336 36.63 -5.85 -6.48
N HIS A 337 36.08 -4.93 -5.67
CA HIS A 337 36.12 -3.50 -5.90
C HIS A 337 37.10 -2.85 -4.94
N ARG A 338 38.14 -2.18 -5.47
CA ARG A 338 39.03 -1.31 -4.69
C ARG A 338 38.52 0.12 -4.80
N GLY A 339 37.74 0.58 -3.81
CA GLY A 339 37.23 1.95 -3.72
C GLY A 339 36.43 2.22 -2.45
N PHE A 340 36.51 3.46 -1.94
CA PHE A 340 35.82 3.90 -0.72
C PHE A 340 34.31 4.00 -0.97
N LEU A 341 33.52 3.18 -0.26
CA LEU A 341 32.07 3.00 -0.40
C LEU A 341 31.64 2.49 -1.79
N SER A 342 31.85 1.18 -2.01
CA SER A 342 31.29 0.46 -3.16
C SER A 342 29.79 0.77 -3.31
N PRO A 343 29.28 1.02 -4.54
CA PRO A 343 27.85 1.09 -4.84
C PRO A 343 27.05 -0.07 -4.23
N ALA A 344 27.69 -1.24 -4.05
CA ALA A 344 27.15 -2.37 -3.31
C ALA A 344 26.70 -1.99 -1.88
N ILE A 345 27.52 -1.24 -1.13
CA ILE A 345 27.19 -0.83 0.24
C ILE A 345 25.99 0.11 0.25
N SER A 346 25.95 1.07 -0.69
CA SER A 346 24.83 2.01 -0.77
C SER A 346 23.53 1.28 -1.13
N LEU A 347 23.56 0.43 -2.16
CA LEU A 347 22.43 -0.42 -2.57
C LEU A 347 21.98 -1.37 -1.44
N GLY A 348 22.94 -1.91 -0.69
CA GLY A 348 22.67 -2.77 0.46
C GLY A 348 21.97 -2.02 1.58
N LEU A 349 22.43 -0.81 1.91
CA LEU A 349 21.78 0.07 2.88
C LEU A 349 20.36 0.45 2.43
N TYR A 350 20.14 0.78 1.16
CA TYR A 350 18.79 0.99 0.63
C TYR A 350 17.91 -0.25 0.75
N GLY A 351 18.44 -1.40 0.36
CA GLY A 351 17.75 -2.69 0.48
C GLY A 351 17.33 -2.96 1.92
N ILE A 352 18.24 -2.79 2.87
CA ILE A 352 17.98 -2.98 4.30
C ILE A 352 16.93 -1.98 4.80
N VAL A 353 17.07 -0.68 4.52
CA VAL A 353 16.09 0.33 4.96
C VAL A 353 14.69 0.01 4.40
N ILE A 354 14.61 -0.36 3.12
CA ILE A 354 13.36 -0.76 2.47
C ILE A 354 12.81 -2.07 3.05
N LEU A 355 13.64 -3.00 3.53
CA LEU A 355 13.22 -4.25 4.19
C LEU A 355 12.78 -4.07 5.65
N VAL A 356 13.43 -3.17 6.39
CA VAL A 356 13.12 -2.96 7.81
C VAL A 356 11.67 -2.54 7.99
N PHE A 357 11.16 -1.67 7.11
CA PHE A 357 9.77 -1.21 7.18
C PHE A 357 8.71 -2.33 7.03
N PRO A 358 8.71 -3.15 5.95
CA PRO A 358 7.75 -4.22 5.82
C PRO A 358 7.91 -5.30 6.90
N VAL A 359 9.15 -5.62 7.30
CA VAL A 359 9.39 -6.53 8.43
C VAL A 359 8.76 -5.98 9.71
N TYR A 360 9.00 -4.70 10.02
CA TYR A 360 8.37 -4.01 11.14
C TYR A 360 6.85 -4.07 11.05
N VAL A 361 6.25 -3.80 9.88
CA VAL A 361 4.80 -3.88 9.68
C VAL A 361 4.26 -5.31 9.89
N ILE A 362 4.95 -6.34 9.40
CA ILE A 362 4.56 -7.74 9.61
C ILE A 362 4.63 -8.10 11.09
N CYS A 363 5.76 -7.81 11.77
CA CYS A 363 5.93 -8.08 13.19
C CYS A 363 4.87 -7.34 14.03
N TYR A 364 4.63 -6.07 13.72
CA TYR A 364 3.59 -5.28 14.36
C TYR A 364 2.19 -5.88 14.15
N ARG A 365 1.87 -6.30 12.91
CA ARG A 365 0.60 -6.97 12.59
C ARG A 365 0.42 -8.27 13.37
N VAL A 366 1.46 -9.09 13.47
CA VAL A 366 1.44 -10.34 14.24
C VAL A 366 1.23 -10.04 15.73
N ALA A 367 1.98 -9.09 16.29
CA ALA A 367 1.86 -8.71 17.71
C ALA A 367 0.46 -8.20 18.04
N ILE A 368 -0.11 -7.36 17.18
CA ILE A 368 -1.48 -6.87 17.33
C ILE A 368 -2.50 -7.99 17.20
N SER A 369 -2.37 -8.84 16.17
CA SER A 369 -3.32 -9.94 15.96
C SER A 369 -3.31 -10.87 17.17
N PHE A 370 -2.14 -11.11 17.75
CA PHE A 370 -1.99 -11.86 18.99
C PHE A 370 -2.68 -11.16 20.16
N GLN A 371 -2.44 -9.85 20.35
CA GLN A 371 -3.13 -9.06 21.38
C GLN A 371 -4.65 -9.13 21.22
N ALA A 372 -5.16 -8.91 20.01
CA ALA A 372 -6.58 -8.97 19.70
C ALA A 372 -7.16 -10.36 20.02
N HIS A 373 -6.54 -11.43 19.53
CA HIS A 373 -6.98 -12.79 19.80
C HIS A 373 -6.96 -13.12 21.29
N SER A 374 -5.95 -12.66 22.03
CA SER A 374 -5.86 -12.88 23.48
C SER A 374 -7.03 -12.25 24.25
N LEU A 375 -7.56 -11.11 23.79
CA LEU A 375 -8.69 -10.44 24.43
C LEU A 375 -9.98 -11.26 24.37
N VAL A 376 -10.15 -12.06 23.32
CA VAL A 376 -11.39 -12.82 23.07
C VAL A 376 -11.20 -14.33 23.14
N LEU A 377 -10.01 -14.82 23.52
CA LEU A 377 -9.72 -16.26 23.55
C LEU A 377 -10.72 -17.02 24.44
N LYS A 378 -11.02 -16.49 25.64
CA LYS A 378 -11.99 -17.10 26.56
C LYS A 378 -13.41 -17.07 26.02
N ASP A 379 -13.82 -15.94 25.41
CA ASP A 379 -15.15 -15.83 24.79
C ASP A 379 -15.28 -16.83 23.64
N LYS A 380 -14.25 -16.92 22.79
CA LYS A 380 -14.20 -17.88 21.69
C LYS A 380 -14.32 -19.32 22.18
N GLN A 381 -13.57 -19.70 23.22
CA GLN A 381 -13.63 -21.04 23.81
C GLN A 381 -15.06 -21.37 24.29
N ALA A 382 -15.70 -20.45 25.02
CA ALA A 382 -17.09 -20.64 25.48
C ALA A 382 -18.07 -20.79 24.30
N TYR A 383 -17.88 -20.02 23.23
CA TYR A 383 -18.67 -20.16 22.00
C TYR A 383 -18.41 -21.49 21.29
N ASP A 384 -17.16 -21.95 21.20
CA ASP A 384 -16.81 -23.22 20.56
C ASP A 384 -17.35 -24.41 21.35
N GLU A 385 -17.30 -24.38 22.69
CA GLU A 385 -17.90 -25.41 23.56
C GLU A 385 -19.41 -25.53 23.34
N VAL A 386 -20.11 -24.39 23.26
CA VAL A 386 -21.55 -24.37 22.93
C VAL A 386 -21.79 -24.90 21.52
N TRP A 387 -20.92 -24.56 20.55
CA TRP A 387 -21.03 -25.05 19.19
C TRP A 387 -20.85 -26.57 19.11
N GLU A 388 -19.85 -27.13 19.78
CA GLU A 388 -19.61 -28.58 19.83
C GLU A 388 -20.81 -29.32 20.41
N ALA A 389 -21.41 -28.79 21.49
CA ALA A 389 -22.62 -29.36 22.09
C ALA A 389 -23.82 -29.30 21.12
N VAL A 390 -24.03 -28.17 20.44
CA VAL A 390 -25.10 -28.04 19.43
C VAL A 390 -24.86 -28.97 18.24
N ALA A 391 -23.62 -29.05 17.75
CA ALA A 391 -23.25 -29.88 16.61
C ALA A 391 -23.41 -31.38 16.90
N ALA A 392 -23.09 -31.81 18.13
CA ALA A 392 -23.28 -33.18 18.56
C ALA A 392 -24.78 -33.54 18.69
N ASN A 393 -25.58 -32.64 19.27
CA ASN A 393 -26.99 -32.91 19.57
C ASN A 393 -27.95 -32.66 18.39
N SER A 394 -27.53 -31.89 17.37
CA SER A 394 -28.40 -31.44 16.27
C SER A 394 -27.77 -31.66 14.90
N LYS A 395 -27.01 -32.75 14.73
CA LYS A 395 -26.26 -33.04 13.50
C LYS A 395 -27.15 -33.09 12.26
N GLU A 396 -28.30 -33.76 12.34
CA GLU A 396 -29.23 -33.88 11.21
C GLU A 396 -29.85 -32.52 10.85
N GLN A 397 -30.25 -31.74 11.85
CA GLN A 397 -30.83 -30.41 11.65
C GLN A 397 -29.79 -29.43 11.07
N ILE A 398 -28.51 -29.56 11.41
CA ILE A 398 -27.43 -28.77 10.80
C ILE A 398 -27.24 -29.15 9.33
N LEU A 399 -27.29 -30.44 8.98
CA LEU A 399 -27.24 -30.85 7.57
C LEU A 399 -28.44 -30.29 6.79
N GLN A 400 -29.64 -30.38 7.34
CA GLN A 400 -30.83 -29.77 6.73
C GLN A 400 -30.72 -28.25 6.60
N LEU A 401 -30.07 -27.59 7.57
CA LEU A 401 -29.78 -26.16 7.49
C LEU A 401 -28.81 -25.86 6.35
N LEU A 402 -27.74 -26.63 6.20
CA LEU A 402 -26.76 -26.47 5.12
C LEU A 402 -27.44 -26.64 3.75
N GLU A 403 -28.21 -27.70 3.56
CA GLU A 403 -28.99 -27.92 2.33
C GLU A 403 -29.95 -26.76 2.03
N SER A 404 -30.65 -26.25 3.06
CA SER A 404 -31.57 -25.12 2.90
C SER A 404 -30.81 -23.82 2.57
N VAL A 405 -29.62 -23.62 3.16
CA VAL A 405 -28.77 -22.47 2.86
C VAL A 405 -28.25 -22.54 1.43
N ASP A 406 -27.81 -23.71 0.97
CA ASP A 406 -27.31 -23.92 -0.40
C ASP A 406 -28.42 -23.69 -1.42
N ALA A 407 -29.61 -24.27 -1.19
CA ALA A 407 -30.78 -24.04 -2.03
C ALA A 407 -31.17 -22.55 -2.12
N VAL A 408 -31.08 -21.79 -1.02
CA VAL A 408 -31.29 -20.35 -1.05
C VAL A 408 -30.18 -19.66 -1.82
N GLN A 409 -28.91 -20.00 -1.59
CA GLN A 409 -27.77 -19.37 -2.28
C GLN A 409 -27.82 -19.54 -3.80
N GLU A 410 -28.28 -20.69 -4.31
CA GLU A 410 -28.47 -20.94 -5.73
C GLU A 410 -29.51 -20.01 -6.37
N THR A 411 -30.49 -19.52 -5.60
CA THR A 411 -31.53 -18.59 -6.08
C THR A 411 -31.13 -17.11 -6.03
N ILE A 412 -30.00 -16.78 -5.39
CA ILE A 412 -29.59 -15.38 -5.22
C ILE A 412 -29.03 -14.82 -6.54
N GLU A 413 -29.83 -14.02 -7.22
CA GLU A 413 -29.39 -13.25 -8.39
C GLU A 413 -28.83 -11.87 -7.99
N GLY A 414 -27.60 -11.58 -8.39
CA GLY A 414 -27.02 -10.22 -8.34
C GLY A 414 -26.23 -9.89 -7.07
N ASP A 415 -26.02 -8.58 -6.84
CA ASP A 415 -25.24 -8.07 -5.71
C ASP A 415 -26.16 -7.64 -4.55
N TYR A 416 -25.71 -7.84 -3.32
CA TYR A 416 -26.44 -7.55 -2.08
C TYR A 416 -26.34 -6.08 -1.64
N LEU A 417 -25.71 -5.21 -2.45
CA LEU A 417 -25.56 -3.77 -2.19
C LEU A 417 -26.91 -3.06 -2.00
N GLN A 418 -26.89 -1.91 -1.36
CA GLN A 418 -28.01 -0.97 -1.44
C GLN A 418 -28.15 -0.50 -2.89
N TYR A 419 -29.39 -0.40 -3.39
CA TYR A 419 -29.72 0.00 -4.76
C TYR A 419 -29.11 -0.91 -5.84
N SER A 420 -29.94 -1.70 -6.52
CA SER A 420 -29.48 -2.59 -7.59
C SER A 420 -28.80 -1.79 -8.72
N LYS A 421 -27.69 -2.29 -9.27
CA LYS A 421 -27.03 -1.69 -10.46
C LYS A 421 -27.97 -1.50 -11.65
N ARG A 422 -29.04 -2.31 -11.76
CA ARG A 422 -30.03 -2.19 -12.84
C ARG A 422 -30.92 -0.94 -12.68
N ASP A 423 -31.23 -0.52 -11.45
CA ASP A 423 -32.02 0.69 -11.18
C ASP A 423 -31.22 1.99 -11.47
N PHE A 424 -29.89 1.86 -11.55
CA PHE A 424 -28.96 2.98 -11.76
C PHE A 424 -28.72 3.34 -13.24
N GLN A 425 -29.10 2.48 -14.19
CA GLN A 425 -28.90 2.79 -15.61
C GLN A 425 -29.89 3.84 -16.14
N THR A 426 -31.02 4.04 -15.47
CA THR A 426 -32.08 4.96 -15.90
C THR A 426 -32.13 6.25 -15.08
N SER A 427 -31.53 6.32 -13.88
CA SER A 427 -31.52 7.53 -13.06
C SER A 427 -30.13 8.16 -12.99
N LYS A 428 -30.09 9.45 -13.35
CA LYS A 428 -28.97 10.39 -13.22
C LYS A 428 -28.24 10.14 -11.89
N LYS A 429 -27.07 9.48 -11.96
CA LYS A 429 -26.16 9.08 -10.86
C LYS A 429 -26.44 9.84 -9.55
N LEU A 430 -27.45 9.40 -8.78
CA LEU A 430 -27.72 10.01 -7.48
C LEU A 430 -26.54 9.61 -6.62
N GLU A 431 -25.77 10.57 -6.14
CA GLU A 431 -24.83 10.33 -5.06
C GLU A 431 -25.66 10.00 -3.83
N VAL A 432 -25.96 8.72 -3.60
CA VAL A 432 -26.62 8.27 -2.37
C VAL A 432 -25.74 8.70 -1.21
N ASN A 433 -26.21 9.72 -0.50
CA ASN A 433 -25.58 10.18 0.72
C ASN A 433 -26.09 9.30 1.87
N LEU A 434 -25.47 9.46 3.04
CA LEU A 434 -25.88 8.70 4.21
C LEU A 434 -27.30 9.05 4.69
N ASP A 435 -27.77 10.27 4.45
CA ASP A 435 -29.11 10.70 4.85
C ASP A 435 -30.20 9.95 4.09
N ASP A 436 -30.08 9.91 2.76
CA ASP A 436 -31.01 9.20 1.88
C ASP A 436 -31.14 7.73 2.29
N LEU A 437 -30.02 7.09 2.63
CA LEU A 437 -30.00 5.70 3.10
C LEU A 437 -30.76 5.52 4.42
N TYR A 438 -30.69 6.48 5.33
CA TYR A 438 -31.43 6.45 6.60
C TYR A 438 -32.91 6.73 6.43
N ASP A 439 -33.28 7.62 5.53
CA ASP A 439 -34.68 7.91 5.19
C ASP A 439 -35.33 6.64 4.62
N ALA A 440 -34.65 6.02 3.66
CA ALA A 440 -34.94 4.69 3.12
C ALA A 440 -35.10 3.62 4.23
N ALA A 441 -34.15 3.56 5.18
CA ALA A 441 -34.20 2.61 6.28
C ALA A 441 -35.41 2.83 7.20
N ARG A 442 -35.83 4.08 7.43
CA ARG A 442 -37.03 4.39 8.24
C ARG A 442 -38.31 3.91 7.57
N GLU A 443 -38.38 3.98 6.25
CA GLU A 443 -39.54 3.50 5.48
C GLU A 443 -39.67 1.97 5.52
N VAL A 444 -38.54 1.25 5.45
CA VAL A 444 -38.56 -0.23 5.41
C VAL A 444 -38.63 -0.86 6.81
N LEU A 445 -38.21 -0.15 7.86
CA LEU A 445 -38.17 -0.70 9.23
C LEU A 445 -39.51 -1.26 9.73
N PRO A 446 -40.68 -0.60 9.52
CA PRO A 446 -41.98 -1.19 9.89
C PRO A 446 -42.29 -2.49 9.15
N LEU A 447 -41.96 -2.58 7.85
CA LEU A 447 -42.14 -3.80 7.04
C LEU A 447 -41.27 -4.94 7.60
N LEU A 448 -40.02 -4.64 7.94
CA LEU A 448 -39.10 -5.59 8.57
C LEU A 448 -39.62 -6.09 9.91
N ARG A 449 -40.15 -5.21 10.76
CA ARG A 449 -40.74 -5.60 12.06
C ARG A 449 -41.94 -6.51 11.87
N SER A 450 -42.86 -6.14 10.98
CA SER A 450 -44.05 -6.94 10.68
C SER A 450 -43.66 -8.34 10.20
N LYS A 451 -42.69 -8.43 9.29
CA LYS A 451 -42.23 -9.72 8.76
C LYS A 451 -41.52 -10.56 9.84
N VAL A 452 -40.73 -9.92 10.69
CA VAL A 452 -40.06 -10.59 11.82
C VAL A 452 -41.07 -11.20 12.80
N VAL A 453 -42.17 -10.51 13.12
CA VAL A 453 -43.25 -11.09 13.94
C VAL A 453 -43.85 -12.31 13.26
N GLN A 454 -44.22 -12.17 11.99
CA GLN A 454 -44.86 -13.24 11.21
C GLN A 454 -43.99 -14.50 11.19
N VAL A 455 -42.71 -14.35 10.83
CA VAL A 455 -41.79 -15.48 10.70
C VAL A 455 -41.46 -16.05 12.07
N ALA A 456 -41.19 -15.22 13.10
CA ALA A 456 -40.91 -15.71 14.45
C ALA A 456 -42.10 -16.53 15.00
N SER A 457 -43.34 -16.07 14.77
CA SER A 457 -44.53 -16.80 15.19
C SER A 457 -44.66 -18.15 14.47
N GLY A 458 -44.49 -18.16 13.14
CA GLY A 458 -44.60 -19.38 12.33
C GLY A 458 -43.48 -20.40 12.57
N SER A 459 -42.31 -19.95 13.02
CA SER A 459 -41.14 -20.81 13.26
C SER A 459 -40.89 -21.13 14.73
N GLY A 460 -41.75 -20.67 15.66
CA GLY A 460 -41.51 -20.82 17.10
C GLY A 460 -40.32 -20.01 17.64
N GLY A 461 -39.89 -18.98 16.92
CA GLY A 461 -38.86 -18.04 17.32
C GLY A 461 -39.34 -17.10 18.43
N MET A 462 -38.37 -16.55 19.16
CA MET A 462 -38.60 -15.63 20.28
C MET A 462 -38.08 -14.24 19.96
N LEU A 463 -38.82 -13.23 20.43
CA LEU A 463 -38.40 -11.83 20.38
C LEU A 463 -38.08 -11.30 21.78
N PRO A 464 -37.13 -10.34 21.91
CA PRO A 464 -36.85 -9.69 23.18
C PRO A 464 -38.02 -8.78 23.59
N VAL A 465 -38.35 -8.82 24.87
CA VAL A 465 -39.48 -8.12 25.48
C VAL A 465 -38.97 -7.38 26.70
N GLN A 466 -39.33 -6.10 26.83
CA GLN A 466 -38.94 -5.28 27.97
C GLN A 466 -40.00 -5.36 29.05
N ILE A 467 -39.63 -5.89 30.22
CA ILE A 467 -40.50 -5.92 31.41
C ILE A 467 -40.38 -4.58 32.15
N VAL A 468 -41.41 -4.24 32.93
CA VAL A 468 -41.50 -3.03 33.76
C VAL A 468 -40.26 -2.83 34.64
N ASP A 469 -39.66 -3.92 35.14
CA ASP A 469 -38.46 -3.89 36.00
C ASP A 469 -37.14 -3.63 35.23
N GLY A 470 -37.21 -3.35 33.93
CA GLY A 470 -36.06 -3.05 33.07
C GLY A 470 -35.31 -4.28 32.54
N GLY A 471 -35.67 -5.49 32.99
CA GLY A 471 -35.16 -6.76 32.46
C GLY A 471 -35.62 -7.03 31.02
N ILE A 472 -34.79 -7.74 30.25
CA ILE A 472 -35.15 -8.24 28.91
C ILE A 472 -35.49 -9.72 29.04
N HIS A 473 -36.71 -10.09 28.69
CA HIS A 473 -37.17 -11.47 28.57
C HIS A 473 -37.36 -11.83 27.11
N TYR A 474 -37.45 -13.12 26.81
CA TYR A 474 -37.67 -13.60 25.45
C TYR A 474 -38.96 -14.39 25.43
N MET A 475 -39.89 -13.99 24.57
CA MET A 475 -41.20 -14.64 24.47
C MET A 475 -41.43 -15.14 23.05
N LYS A 476 -42.07 -16.32 22.95
CA LYS A 476 -42.67 -16.79 21.70
C LYS A 476 -43.91 -15.93 21.44
N ILE A 477 -44.06 -15.46 20.20
CA ILE A 477 -45.22 -14.67 19.81
C ILE A 477 -46.22 -15.61 19.14
N HIS A 478 -47.37 -15.81 19.77
CA HIS A 478 -48.37 -16.77 19.30
C HIS A 478 -49.40 -16.13 18.37
N HIS A 479 -49.67 -14.84 18.53
CA HIS A 479 -50.60 -14.10 17.69
C HIS A 479 -50.07 -12.70 17.39
N GLN A 480 -50.46 -12.13 16.25
CA GLN A 480 -50.25 -10.70 15.94
C GLN A 480 -51.16 -9.77 16.79
N SER A 481 -51.44 -10.15 18.04
CA SER A 481 -52.21 -9.30 18.93
C SER A 481 -51.38 -8.05 19.27
N SER A 482 -52.02 -6.88 19.24
CA SER A 482 -51.35 -5.60 19.49
C SER A 482 -50.73 -5.49 20.89
N LEU A 483 -51.25 -6.25 21.87
CA LEU A 483 -50.80 -6.23 23.26
C LEU A 483 -49.44 -6.91 23.47
N GLU A 484 -49.17 -8.06 22.83
CA GLU A 484 -47.86 -8.73 22.93
C GLU A 484 -46.77 -7.89 22.26
N LEU A 485 -47.09 -7.29 21.10
CA LEU A 485 -46.17 -6.48 20.31
C LEU A 485 -45.77 -5.17 21.00
N PHE A 486 -46.60 -4.66 21.91
CA PHE A 486 -46.32 -3.44 22.66
C PHE A 486 -45.04 -3.57 23.51
N TRP A 487 -44.78 -4.76 24.04
CA TRP A 487 -43.65 -5.01 24.94
C TRP A 487 -42.37 -5.42 24.20
N VAL A 488 -42.43 -5.67 22.88
CA VAL A 488 -41.28 -6.10 22.09
C VAL A 488 -40.23 -4.99 22.01
N LYS A 489 -39.00 -5.29 22.44
CA LYS A 489 -37.86 -4.40 22.36
C LYS A 489 -37.22 -4.48 20.98
N TRP A 490 -37.71 -3.67 20.05
CA TRP A 490 -37.17 -3.58 18.69
C TRP A 490 -35.74 -3.06 18.65
N ALA A 491 -34.92 -3.61 17.75
CA ALA A 491 -33.65 -2.99 17.42
C ALA A 491 -33.89 -1.62 16.79
N SER A 492 -33.15 -0.62 17.27
CA SER A 492 -33.10 0.71 16.65
C SER A 492 -32.27 0.67 15.36
N LEU A 493 -32.47 1.68 14.51
CA LEU A 493 -31.57 1.89 13.38
C LEU A 493 -30.13 2.00 13.88
N LYS A 494 -29.20 1.45 13.09
CA LYS A 494 -27.76 1.60 13.37
C LYS A 494 -27.44 3.08 13.57
N SER A 495 -26.62 3.43 14.57
CA SER A 495 -26.28 4.85 14.77
C SER A 495 -25.41 5.37 13.62
N ARG A 496 -25.58 6.65 13.27
CA ARG A 496 -24.85 7.31 12.16
C ARG A 496 -23.34 7.21 12.32
N ARG A 497 -22.84 7.50 13.53
CA ARG A 497 -21.43 7.34 13.89
C ARG A 497 -20.90 5.94 13.55
N ARG A 498 -21.62 4.88 13.95
CA ARG A 498 -21.23 3.48 13.70
C ARG A 498 -21.32 3.11 12.22
N SER A 499 -22.23 3.75 11.48
CA SER A 499 -22.35 3.59 10.03
C SER A 499 -21.15 4.18 9.30
N VAL A 500 -20.76 5.42 9.64
CA VAL A 500 -19.56 6.09 9.10
C VAL A 500 -18.30 5.27 9.39
N GLU A 501 -18.11 4.85 10.65
CA GLU A 501 -16.98 4.00 11.04
C GLU A 501 -16.87 2.76 10.14
N LYS A 502 -17.99 2.08 9.89
CA LYS A 502 -18.04 0.87 9.05
C LYS A 502 -17.82 1.18 7.57
N ILE A 503 -18.40 2.25 7.05
CA ILE A 503 -18.25 2.69 5.66
C ILE A 503 -16.78 3.00 5.34
N VAL A 504 -16.13 3.75 6.23
CA VAL A 504 -14.71 4.13 6.06
C VAL A 504 -13.81 2.89 6.16
N ARG A 505 -13.97 2.08 7.21
CA ARG A 505 -13.07 0.95 7.48
C ARG A 505 -13.24 -0.19 6.49
N THR A 506 -14.48 -0.65 6.32
CA THR A 506 -14.79 -1.88 5.58
C THR A 506 -15.10 -1.61 4.10
N TYR A 507 -15.68 -0.46 3.78
CA TYR A 507 -16.28 -0.20 2.46
C TYR A 507 -15.58 0.87 1.63
N SER A 508 -14.42 1.37 2.05
CA SER A 508 -13.65 2.39 1.31
C SER A 508 -14.39 3.71 1.08
N GLY A 509 -15.35 4.07 1.94
CA GLY A 509 -16.21 5.24 1.71
C GLY A 509 -17.48 4.94 0.91
N ASP A 510 -17.67 3.71 0.43
CA ASP A 510 -18.82 3.31 -0.37
C ASP A 510 -20.06 3.06 0.52
N VAL A 511 -20.97 4.04 0.55
CA VAL A 511 -22.22 4.00 1.33
C VAL A 511 -23.13 2.85 0.88
N TYR A 512 -23.09 2.47 -0.40
CA TYR A 512 -23.97 1.42 -0.96
C TYR A 512 -23.71 0.05 -0.34
N LYS A 513 -22.53 -0.19 0.22
CA LYS A 513 -22.20 -1.46 0.87
C LYS A 513 -22.77 -1.58 2.29
N LEU A 514 -23.31 -0.50 2.86
CA LEU A 514 -23.87 -0.49 4.20
C LEU A 514 -25.29 -1.07 4.23
N THR A 515 -25.39 -2.37 4.53
CA THR A 515 -26.61 -3.18 4.42
C THR A 515 -27.27 -3.53 5.76
N ASP A 516 -26.87 -2.87 6.83
CA ASP A 516 -27.31 -3.17 8.21
C ASP A 516 -27.78 -1.92 8.97
N VAL A 517 -28.33 -0.94 8.24
CA VAL A 517 -28.95 0.26 8.86
C VAL A 517 -30.27 -0.14 9.53
N ALA A 518 -31.19 -0.75 8.77
CA ALA A 518 -32.36 -1.45 9.28
C ALA A 518 -31.99 -2.92 9.57
N ARG A 519 -32.14 -3.34 10.83
CA ARG A 519 -31.79 -4.69 11.25
C ARG A 519 -32.67 -5.19 12.39
N GLN A 520 -32.91 -6.49 12.46
CA GLN A 520 -33.62 -7.16 13.55
C GLN A 520 -32.99 -8.53 13.85
N SER A 521 -33.42 -9.16 14.95
CA SER A 521 -32.97 -10.50 15.32
C SER A 521 -34.12 -11.36 15.86
N ILE A 522 -34.07 -12.66 15.56
CA ILE A 522 -34.96 -13.68 16.13
C ILE A 522 -34.10 -14.69 16.88
N ILE A 523 -34.53 -15.08 18.09
CA ILE A 523 -33.82 -16.06 18.91
C ILE A 523 -34.53 -17.41 18.86
N PHE A 524 -33.78 -18.49 18.71
CA PHE A 524 -34.30 -19.85 18.52
C PHE A 524 -33.77 -20.78 19.60
N HIS A 525 -34.59 -21.69 20.13
CA HIS A 525 -34.10 -22.67 21.10
C HIS A 525 -33.24 -23.76 20.45
N ASP A 526 -33.58 -24.15 19.23
CA ASP A 526 -32.98 -25.25 18.50
C ASP A 526 -32.76 -24.91 17.01
N VAL A 527 -31.99 -25.76 16.33
CA VAL A 527 -31.64 -25.58 14.91
C VAL A 527 -32.84 -25.84 14.00
N GLU A 528 -33.76 -26.71 14.39
CA GLU A 528 -34.96 -27.07 13.60
C GLU A 528 -35.89 -25.87 13.41
N ALA A 529 -36.17 -25.12 14.48
CA ALA A 529 -36.95 -23.89 14.43
C ALA A 529 -36.28 -22.83 13.51
N LEU A 530 -34.95 -22.77 13.50
CA LEU A 530 -34.18 -21.88 12.63
C LEU A 530 -34.28 -22.32 11.14
N VAL A 531 -34.23 -23.62 10.85
CA VAL A 531 -34.47 -24.17 9.51
C VAL A 531 -35.88 -23.81 9.03
N THR A 532 -36.89 -23.98 9.89
CA THR A 532 -38.28 -23.60 9.59
C THR A 532 -38.40 -22.11 9.28
N CYS A 533 -37.73 -21.24 10.05
CA CYS A 533 -37.67 -19.80 9.78
C CYS A 533 -37.10 -19.50 8.39
N LEU A 534 -35.99 -20.15 8.00
CA LEU A 534 -35.38 -19.94 6.67
C LEU A 534 -36.32 -20.37 5.54
N ARG A 535 -36.98 -21.52 5.68
CA ARG A 535 -37.97 -22.02 4.69
C ARG A 535 -39.16 -21.06 4.55
N LEU A 536 -39.69 -20.56 5.67
CA LEU A 536 -40.78 -19.57 5.66
C LEU A 536 -40.37 -18.29 4.92
N LEU A 537 -39.15 -17.78 5.17
CA LEU A 537 -38.63 -16.60 4.46
C LEU A 537 -38.41 -16.86 2.97
N GLN A 538 -37.96 -18.05 2.59
CA GLN A 538 -37.74 -18.44 1.19
C GLN A 538 -39.07 -18.54 0.42
N GLN A 539 -40.14 -18.98 1.09
CA GLN A 539 -41.47 -19.13 0.49
C GLN A 539 -42.29 -17.84 0.50
N ASP A 540 -41.80 -16.79 1.17
CA ASP A 540 -42.53 -15.54 1.31
C ASP A 540 -42.42 -14.67 0.04
N PRO A 541 -43.52 -14.40 -0.68
CA PRO A 541 -43.48 -13.69 -1.96
C PRO A 541 -43.10 -12.21 -1.83
N ASP A 542 -43.18 -11.62 -0.63
CA ASP A 542 -42.80 -10.23 -0.40
C ASP A 542 -41.30 -10.07 -0.09
N ILE A 543 -40.59 -11.17 0.14
CA ILE A 543 -39.19 -11.18 0.57
C ILE A 543 -38.30 -11.74 -0.52
N GLN A 544 -37.22 -11.01 -0.77
CA GLN A 544 -36.08 -11.49 -1.54
C GLN A 544 -34.89 -11.64 -0.60
N ILE A 545 -34.38 -12.86 -0.44
CA ILE A 545 -33.10 -13.09 0.22
C ILE A 545 -31.99 -12.75 -0.78
N VAL A 546 -31.13 -11.80 -0.45
CA VAL A 546 -30.03 -11.35 -1.33
C VAL A 546 -28.64 -11.76 -0.84
N ARG A 547 -28.54 -12.26 0.39
CA ARG A 547 -27.31 -12.87 0.91
C ARG A 547 -27.62 -13.73 2.13
N VAL A 548 -26.95 -14.86 2.23
CA VAL A 548 -26.88 -15.66 3.45
C VAL A 548 -25.44 -15.68 3.96
N LYS A 549 -25.26 -15.53 5.27
CA LYS A 549 -24.01 -15.83 5.97
C LYS A 549 -24.30 -16.85 7.05
N ASN A 550 -23.94 -18.10 6.77
CA ASN A 550 -24.08 -19.18 7.73
C ASN A 550 -22.81 -19.29 8.58
N ARG A 551 -22.86 -18.85 9.84
CA ARG A 551 -21.76 -19.06 10.81
C ARG A 551 -22.01 -20.28 11.71
N LEU A 552 -23.13 -20.97 11.51
CA LEU A 552 -23.42 -22.30 12.04
C LEU A 552 -22.89 -23.39 11.10
N ASP A 553 -22.10 -23.04 10.10
CA ASP A 553 -21.38 -24.02 9.30
C ASP A 553 -20.24 -24.64 10.15
N PRO A 554 -20.07 -25.98 10.17
CA PRO A 554 -18.93 -26.63 10.80
C PRO A 554 -17.57 -26.07 10.35
N ASP A 555 -17.44 -25.67 9.08
CA ASP A 555 -16.21 -25.14 8.49
C ASP A 555 -16.01 -23.64 8.74
N HIS A 556 -16.94 -22.99 9.46
CA HIS A 556 -16.82 -21.58 9.80
C HIS A 556 -15.60 -21.31 10.71
N ALA A 557 -14.67 -20.48 10.23
CA ALA A 557 -13.51 -20.04 10.98
C ALA A 557 -13.88 -19.09 12.15
N SER A 558 -14.13 -19.65 13.33
CA SER A 558 -14.68 -18.94 14.49
C SER A 558 -13.81 -17.78 15.01
N TRP A 559 -12.51 -17.76 14.70
CA TRP A 559 -11.63 -16.61 14.99
C TRP A 559 -12.09 -15.29 14.34
N GLN A 560 -12.78 -15.35 13.20
CA GLN A 560 -13.24 -14.15 12.50
C GLN A 560 -14.32 -13.38 13.26
N THR A 561 -15.02 -14.05 14.19
CA THR A 561 -16.14 -13.50 14.96
C THR A 561 -15.95 -13.64 16.46
N ALA A 562 -14.73 -13.93 16.92
CA ALA A 562 -14.44 -14.20 18.34
C ALA A 562 -15.30 -15.35 18.90
N GLY A 563 -15.59 -16.36 18.08
CA GLY A 563 -16.45 -17.50 18.43
C GLY A 563 -17.92 -17.30 18.07
N TYR A 564 -18.40 -16.07 17.90
CA TYR A 564 -19.83 -15.81 17.72
C TYR A 564 -20.40 -16.46 16.46
N ARG A 565 -21.52 -17.18 16.61
CA ARG A 565 -22.23 -17.88 15.53
C ARG A 565 -23.71 -17.46 15.46
N ASP A 566 -24.19 -17.26 14.24
CA ASP A 566 -25.56 -16.95 13.86
C ASP A 566 -25.80 -17.36 12.39
N LEU A 567 -27.07 -17.42 11.98
CA LEU A 567 -27.45 -17.36 10.58
C LEU A 567 -27.86 -15.92 10.28
N MET A 568 -27.07 -15.19 9.50
CA MET A 568 -27.39 -13.81 9.11
C MET A 568 -27.90 -13.77 7.68
N LEU A 569 -29.06 -13.14 7.50
CA LEU A 569 -29.73 -12.96 6.23
C LEU A 569 -29.72 -11.49 5.83
N LYS A 570 -29.49 -11.23 4.55
CA LYS A 570 -29.76 -9.93 3.92
C LYS A 570 -31.03 -10.05 3.11
N LEU A 571 -31.99 -9.20 3.42
CA LEU A 571 -33.34 -9.26 2.88
C LEU A 571 -33.65 -7.97 2.13
N ARG A 572 -34.44 -8.07 1.07
CA ARG A 572 -35.13 -6.94 0.44
C ARG A 572 -36.61 -7.22 0.39
N PHE A 573 -37.40 -6.17 0.42
CA PHE A 573 -38.83 -6.27 0.17
C PHE A 573 -39.07 -6.08 -1.33
N VAL A 574 -39.92 -6.91 -1.93
CA VAL A 574 -40.29 -6.77 -3.34
C VAL A 574 -40.92 -5.40 -3.61
N SER A 575 -41.67 -4.86 -2.66
CA SER A 575 -42.25 -3.51 -2.71
C SER A 575 -41.23 -2.37 -2.54
N LYS A 576 -40.05 -2.66 -2.00
CA LYS A 576 -38.96 -1.71 -1.72
C LYS A 576 -37.59 -2.33 -2.05
N PRO A 577 -37.34 -2.69 -3.33
CA PRO A 577 -36.17 -3.49 -3.73
C PRO A 577 -34.85 -2.70 -3.67
N TRP A 578 -34.91 -1.40 -3.37
CA TRP A 578 -33.73 -0.56 -3.23
C TRP A 578 -33.05 -0.66 -1.86
N HIS A 579 -33.71 -1.17 -0.81
CA HIS A 579 -33.12 -1.31 0.53
C HIS A 579 -32.81 -2.74 0.88
N THR A 580 -31.58 -2.97 1.32
CA THR A 580 -31.19 -4.20 1.98
C THR A 580 -31.26 -4.05 3.50
N CYS A 581 -32.01 -4.93 4.14
CA CYS A 581 -32.10 -5.10 5.59
C CYS A 581 -31.24 -6.26 6.08
N GLU A 582 -30.94 -6.31 7.38
CA GLU A 582 -30.28 -7.44 8.04
C GLU A 582 -31.22 -8.15 9.02
N LEU A 583 -31.33 -9.47 8.92
CA LEU A 583 -32.00 -10.31 9.90
C LEU A 583 -31.00 -11.31 10.48
N GLN A 584 -30.85 -11.32 11.80
CA GLN A 584 -29.99 -12.27 12.49
C GLN A 584 -30.84 -13.35 13.18
N CYS A 585 -30.62 -14.61 12.83
CA CYS A 585 -31.23 -15.76 13.47
C CYS A 585 -30.18 -16.38 14.41
N ILE A 586 -30.43 -16.36 15.71
CA ILE A 586 -29.43 -16.67 16.75
C ILE A 586 -29.98 -17.79 17.62
N LEU A 587 -29.17 -18.82 17.90
CA LEU A 587 -29.57 -19.84 18.88
C LEU A 587 -29.50 -19.29 20.30
N TRP A 588 -30.41 -19.74 21.15
CA TRP A 588 -30.55 -19.32 22.54
C TRP A 588 -29.26 -19.52 23.32
N SER A 589 -28.62 -20.68 23.14
CA SER A 589 -27.34 -21.01 23.76
C SER A 589 -26.24 -20.00 23.41
N PHE A 590 -26.15 -19.54 22.16
CA PHE A 590 -25.21 -18.50 21.75
C PHE A 590 -25.61 -17.10 22.23
N HIS A 591 -26.91 -16.82 22.29
CA HIS A 591 -27.44 -15.57 22.79
C HIS A 591 -27.09 -15.38 24.27
N GLN A 592 -27.19 -16.43 25.09
CA GLN A 592 -26.88 -16.39 26.53
C GLN A 592 -25.42 -16.01 26.83
N LEU A 593 -24.48 -16.35 25.94
CA LEU A 593 -23.06 -15.98 26.09
C LEU A 593 -22.81 -14.48 25.89
N LYS A 594 -23.76 -13.74 25.31
CA LYS A 594 -23.62 -12.31 25.02
C LYS A 594 -23.78 -11.46 26.29
N SER A 595 -22.74 -11.44 27.12
CA SER A 595 -22.65 -10.52 28.26
C SER A 595 -22.28 -9.10 27.82
N CYS A 596 -22.58 -8.09 28.65
CA CYS A 596 -22.14 -6.71 28.41
C CYS A 596 -20.61 -6.61 28.29
N TYR A 597 -19.88 -7.32 29.16
CA TYR A 597 -18.42 -7.39 29.13
C TYR A 597 -17.88 -8.12 27.89
N GLY A 598 -18.50 -9.25 27.48
CA GLY A 598 -18.13 -9.96 26.26
C GLY A 598 -18.34 -9.10 25.01
N HIS A 599 -19.44 -8.33 24.96
CA HIS A 599 -19.66 -7.38 23.87
C HIS A 599 -18.60 -6.28 23.83
N GLN A 600 -18.18 -5.75 24.97
CA GLN A 600 -17.13 -4.75 25.06
C GLN A 600 -15.79 -5.30 24.56
N ARG A 601 -15.39 -6.50 25.00
CA ARG A 601 -14.16 -7.18 24.51
C ARG A 601 -14.21 -7.45 23.01
N TYR A 602 -15.36 -7.89 22.49
CA TYR A 602 -15.55 -8.05 21.06
C TYR A 602 -15.39 -6.74 20.29
N VAL A 603 -15.96 -5.64 20.81
CA VAL A 603 -15.81 -4.31 20.20
C VAL A 603 -14.34 -3.88 20.19
N GLU A 604 -13.61 -4.13 21.28
CA GLU A 604 -12.18 -3.85 21.37
C GLU A 604 -11.36 -4.72 20.41
N PHE A 605 -11.55 -6.03 20.40
CA PHE A 605 -10.97 -6.98 19.45
C PHE A 605 -11.15 -6.53 18.00
N ARG A 606 -12.39 -6.22 17.63
CA ARG A 606 -12.73 -5.76 16.27
C ARG A 606 -12.06 -4.42 15.97
N ASN A 607 -12.08 -3.49 16.93
CA ASN A 607 -11.44 -2.19 16.76
C ASN A 607 -9.92 -2.34 16.61
N ILE A 608 -9.27 -3.27 17.32
CA ILE A 608 -7.84 -3.55 17.18
C ILE A 608 -7.55 -4.14 15.80
N LEU A 609 -8.31 -5.12 15.31
CA LEU A 609 -8.09 -5.70 13.98
C LEU A 609 -8.50 -4.78 12.82
N GLY A 610 -9.34 -3.79 13.09
CA GLY A 610 -9.87 -2.88 12.06
C GLY A 610 -10.97 -3.49 11.18
N THR A 611 -11.67 -4.51 11.69
CA THR A 611 -12.72 -5.24 10.96
C THR A 611 -14.14 -4.71 11.18
#